data_AF-A0A1H2K0I9-F1
#
_entry.id   AF-A0A1H2K0I9-F1
#
_cell.length_a   1.000
_cell.length_b   1.000
_cell.length_c   1.000
_cell.angle_alpha   90.00
_cell.angle_beta   90.00
_cell.angle_gamma   90.00
#
_symmetry.space_group_name_H-M   'P 1'
#
loop_
_entity.id
_entity.type
_entity.pdbx_description
1 polymer ?
#
loop_
_entity_poly.entity_id
_entity_poly.type
_entity_poly.pdbx_seq_one_letter_code
_entity_poly.pdbx_strand_id
1 'polypeptide(L)'
;MKRVISALAFVLFLLLGFAAPAAAGGDSDPTIDDDRMAVSAGPCGGSYRHVGHYPIGSSPVLGYMDVYWSGTAKRNCLVVNHSSATYGTKLYTEASIWPYGSAAPSCPNSVGCDGGMYSYYAGPVYTPAGVDMSNRCLNLKGVVDWTTATRTRVHCG
;
A
#
# COMPACT_ATOMS: atom_id res chain seq x y z
N MET A 1 -49.17 9.84 -3.71
CA MET A 1 -50.16 8.90 -3.13
C MET A 1 -49.46 8.10 -2.03
N LYS A 2 -49.97 8.21 -0.81
CA LYS A 2 -49.39 7.72 0.46
C LYS A 2 -49.83 6.27 0.74
N ARG A 3 -48.93 5.44 1.29
CA ARG A 3 -49.18 4.24 2.12
C ARG A 3 -47.98 4.18 3.08
N VAL A 4 -47.97 4.49 4.37
CA VAL A 4 -48.83 4.29 5.57
C VAL A 4 -48.84 2.85 6.12
N ILE A 5 -47.89 2.63 7.06
CA ILE A 5 -47.96 2.00 8.39
C ILE A 5 -48.33 0.50 8.53
N SER A 6 -47.42 -0.26 9.17
CA SER A 6 -47.78 -1.12 10.32
C SER A 6 -46.61 -1.24 11.30
N ALA A 7 -46.95 -1.00 12.56
CA ALA A 7 -46.10 -0.99 13.75
C ALA A 7 -46.32 -2.26 14.60
N LEU A 8 -45.65 -2.31 15.75
CA LEU A 8 -45.69 -3.28 16.86
C LEU A 8 -44.66 -4.44 16.74
N ALA A 9 -43.88 -4.80 17.77
CA ALA A 9 -44.07 -4.62 19.20
C ALA A 9 -42.76 -4.48 20.01
N PHE A 10 -42.87 -3.71 21.08
CA PHE A 10 -42.01 -3.65 22.26
C PHE A 10 -41.85 -5.02 22.94
N VAL A 11 -40.63 -5.39 23.36
CA VAL A 11 -40.42 -6.08 24.65
C VAL A 11 -39.19 -5.51 25.35
N LEU A 12 -39.50 -4.93 26.49
CA LEU A 12 -38.69 -4.38 27.57
C LEU A 12 -38.02 -5.52 28.36
N PHE A 13 -36.70 -5.48 28.58
CA PHE A 13 -36.09 -6.16 29.72
C PHE A 13 -35.08 -5.23 30.40
N LEU A 14 -35.59 -4.58 31.45
CA LEU A 14 -34.82 -3.94 32.51
C LEU A 14 -34.16 -5.06 33.34
N LEU A 15 -32.84 -5.05 33.48
CA LEU A 15 -32.17 -5.61 34.65
C LEU A 15 -31.14 -4.61 35.16
N LEU A 16 -31.48 -4.04 36.31
CA LEU A 16 -30.66 -3.20 37.17
C LEU A 16 -29.52 -4.04 37.78
N GLY A 17 -28.30 -3.53 37.69
CA GLY A 17 -27.15 -3.99 38.46
C GLY A 17 -26.31 -2.79 38.88
N PHE A 18 -26.57 -2.27 40.08
CA PHE A 18 -25.77 -1.25 40.77
C PHE A 18 -24.68 -1.91 41.64
N ALA A 19 -23.62 -1.13 41.90
CA ALA A 19 -22.50 -1.29 42.85
C ALA A 19 -21.19 -1.83 42.22
N ALA A 20 -20.00 -1.24 42.40
CA ALA A 20 -19.49 -0.07 43.14
C ALA A 20 -18.12 0.34 42.52
N PRO A 21 -17.58 1.56 42.76
CA PRO A 21 -16.24 1.90 42.32
C PRO A 21 -15.22 1.43 43.36
N ALA A 22 -14.32 0.52 42.98
CA ALA A 22 -13.11 0.26 43.74
C ALA A 22 -12.02 1.21 43.21
N ALA A 23 -11.80 2.30 43.94
CA ALA A 23 -10.57 3.06 43.83
C ALA A 23 -9.43 2.22 44.43
N ALA A 24 -8.46 1.84 43.61
CA ALA A 24 -7.15 1.40 44.06
C ALA A 24 -6.13 2.30 43.37
N GLY A 25 -5.50 3.15 44.16
CA GLY A 25 -4.39 3.98 43.74
C GLY A 25 -3.20 3.12 43.35
N GLY A 26 -2.58 3.48 42.23
CA GLY A 26 -1.26 3.03 41.85
C GLY A 26 -0.56 4.23 41.24
N ASP A 27 0.32 4.85 42.03
CA ASP A 27 1.30 5.82 41.55
C ASP A 27 2.08 5.20 40.38
N SER A 28 1.81 5.69 39.17
CA SER A 28 2.63 5.38 38.00
C SER A 28 3.57 6.56 37.80
N ASP A 29 4.77 6.38 38.32
CA ASP A 29 5.99 7.13 38.05
C ASP A 29 6.07 7.56 36.56
N PRO A 30 6.22 8.86 36.22
CA PRO A 30 6.36 9.31 34.85
C PRO A 30 7.83 9.14 34.46
N THR A 31 8.27 7.91 34.21
CA THR A 31 9.56 7.69 33.58
C THR A 31 9.44 6.82 32.33
N ILE A 32 9.85 7.46 31.24
CA ILE A 32 10.10 6.96 29.88
C ILE A 32 8.88 6.98 28.95
N ASP A 33 8.63 8.19 28.43
CA ASP A 33 8.35 8.42 27.01
C ASP A 33 9.29 7.58 26.13
N ASP A 34 8.90 6.35 25.81
CA ASP A 34 9.28 5.72 24.55
C ASP A 34 8.06 5.88 23.64
N ASP A 35 7.85 7.13 23.23
CA ASP A 35 6.89 7.55 22.22
C ASP A 35 7.34 7.00 20.87
N ARG A 36 7.36 5.66 20.75
CA ARG A 36 7.38 4.99 19.46
C ARG A 36 6.03 5.26 18.85
N MET A 37 5.92 6.43 18.22
CA MET A 37 4.95 6.65 17.16
C MET A 37 4.94 5.38 16.34
N ALA A 38 3.83 4.65 16.39
CA ALA A 38 3.60 3.52 15.53
C ALA A 38 3.53 4.08 14.12
N VAL A 39 4.70 4.26 13.48
CA VAL A 39 4.80 4.64 12.09
C VAL A 39 4.16 3.48 11.34
N SER A 40 2.94 3.68 10.86
CA SER A 40 2.27 2.68 10.04
C SER A 40 3.21 2.36 8.88
N ALA A 41 3.68 1.12 8.81
CA ALA A 41 4.54 0.69 7.74
C ALA A 41 3.81 0.93 6.41
N GLY A 42 4.49 1.59 5.47
CA GLY A 42 3.99 1.72 4.10
C GLY A 42 3.85 0.33 3.44
N PRO A 43 3.31 0.26 2.22
CA PRO A 43 3.05 -1.03 1.55
C PRO A 43 4.32 -1.87 1.32
N CYS A 44 5.50 -1.23 1.35
CA CYS A 44 6.81 -1.88 1.23
C CYS A 44 7.49 -2.20 2.57
N GLY A 45 6.86 -1.92 3.71
CA GLY A 45 7.43 -2.08 5.05
C GLY A 45 7.96 -0.79 5.66
N GLY A 46 8.21 -0.80 6.99
CA GLY A 46 8.52 0.40 7.77
C GLY A 46 9.88 1.05 7.49
N SER A 47 10.84 0.31 6.91
CA SER A 47 12.16 0.85 6.55
C SER A 47 12.20 1.50 5.17
N TYR A 48 11.08 1.52 4.45
CA TYR A 48 10.97 2.02 3.09
C TYR A 48 10.32 3.40 3.09
N ARG A 49 10.98 4.38 2.49
CA ARG A 49 10.45 5.72 2.26
C ARG A 49 9.99 5.86 0.81
N HIS A 50 8.89 6.57 0.59
CA HIS A 50 8.41 6.90 -0.75
C HIS A 50 9.37 7.88 -1.43
N VAL A 51 9.71 7.62 -2.70
CA VAL A 51 10.76 8.35 -3.44
C VAL A 51 10.38 8.67 -4.88
N GLY A 52 9.25 8.15 -5.37
CA GLY A 52 8.79 8.40 -6.73
C GLY A 52 7.31 8.08 -6.91
N HIS A 53 6.65 8.88 -7.73
CA HIS A 53 5.24 8.75 -8.05
C HIS A 53 5.05 9.07 -9.53
N TYR A 54 4.59 8.10 -10.32
CA TYR A 54 4.48 8.24 -11.78
C TYR A 54 3.11 7.81 -12.29
N PRO A 55 2.37 8.66 -13.03
CA PRO A 55 1.05 8.32 -13.53
C PRO A 55 1.11 7.28 -14.67
N ILE A 56 0.07 6.45 -14.73
CA ILE A 56 -0.24 5.52 -15.81
C ILE A 56 -1.50 6.03 -16.51
N GLY A 57 -1.41 6.33 -17.80
CA GLY A 57 -2.45 7.07 -18.53
C GLY A 57 -2.34 8.59 -18.32
N SER A 58 -3.11 9.36 -19.09
CA SER A 58 -3.03 10.83 -19.13
C SER A 58 -4.37 11.54 -18.91
N SER A 59 -5.50 10.97 -19.35
CA SER A 59 -6.85 11.48 -19.07
C SER A 59 -7.93 10.45 -19.41
N PRO A 60 -8.53 9.75 -18.43
CA PRO A 60 -8.16 9.78 -17.02
C PRO A 60 -6.79 9.12 -16.77
N VAL A 61 -6.13 9.51 -15.68
CA VAL A 61 -5.03 8.71 -15.11
C VAL A 61 -5.67 7.44 -14.55
N LEU A 62 -5.18 6.27 -14.93
CA LEU A 62 -5.71 4.97 -14.54
C LEU A 62 -5.03 4.40 -13.30
N GLY A 63 -3.82 4.86 -12.99
CA GLY A 63 -3.10 4.41 -11.81
C GLY A 63 -1.77 5.11 -11.65
N TYR A 64 -1.01 4.68 -10.66
CA TYR A 64 0.26 5.27 -10.29
C TYR A 64 1.28 4.20 -9.95
N MET A 65 2.51 4.35 -10.44
CA MET A 65 3.69 3.64 -9.96
C MET A 65 4.26 4.40 -8.77
N ASP A 66 4.13 3.83 -7.58
CA ASP A 66 4.70 4.34 -6.33
C ASP A 66 5.97 3.58 -5.98
N VAL A 67 7.08 4.31 -5.95
CA VAL A 67 8.42 3.76 -5.73
C VAL A 67 8.88 4.10 -4.34
N TYR A 68 9.46 3.11 -3.68
CA TYR A 68 10.01 3.22 -2.34
C TYR A 68 11.46 2.76 -2.31
N TRP A 69 12.24 3.35 -1.40
CA TRP A 69 13.63 3.03 -1.16
C TRP A 69 13.88 2.74 0.31
N SER A 70 14.71 1.74 0.60
CA SER A 70 15.21 1.50 1.95
C SER A 70 16.72 1.57 1.97
N GLY A 71 17.26 2.55 2.71
CA GLY A 71 18.71 2.69 2.91
C GLY A 71 19.33 1.56 3.73
N THR A 72 18.54 0.88 4.57
CA THR A 72 18.96 -0.27 5.37
C THR A 72 18.89 -1.58 4.59
N ALA A 73 17.80 -1.81 3.86
CA ALA A 73 17.67 -3.00 3.01
C ALA A 73 18.47 -2.91 1.71
N LYS A 74 18.95 -1.71 1.35
CA LYS A 74 19.68 -1.41 0.10
C LYS A 74 18.90 -1.82 -1.15
N ARG A 75 17.57 -1.72 -1.09
CA ARG A 75 16.65 -2.21 -2.12
C ARG A 75 15.51 -1.24 -2.36
N ASN A 76 15.02 -1.23 -3.59
CA ASN A 76 13.80 -0.53 -3.97
C ASN A 76 12.61 -1.48 -4.01
N CYS A 77 11.44 -0.89 -3.78
CA CYS A 77 10.13 -1.52 -3.86
C CYS A 77 9.22 -0.69 -4.76
N LEU A 78 8.31 -1.33 -5.49
CA LEU A 78 7.32 -0.71 -6.33
C LEU A 78 5.94 -1.27 -6.01
N VAL A 79 4.95 -0.37 -5.99
CA VAL A 79 3.52 -0.69 -5.95
C VAL A 79 2.85 0.02 -7.11
N VAL A 80 1.94 -0.65 -7.81
CA VAL A 80 1.08 -0.02 -8.81
C VAL A 80 -0.32 0.11 -8.24
N ASN A 81 -0.73 1.34 -7.90
CA ASN A 81 -2.03 1.64 -7.33
C ASN A 81 -3.02 2.07 -8.40
N HIS A 82 -4.27 1.62 -8.31
CA HIS A 82 -5.37 2.14 -9.11
C HIS A 82 -5.67 3.59 -8.70
N SER A 83 -5.98 4.43 -9.67
CA SER A 83 -6.47 5.78 -9.40
C SER A 83 -7.95 5.75 -9.03
N SER A 84 -8.52 6.89 -8.63
CA SER A 84 -9.97 7.00 -8.40
C SER A 84 -10.84 6.58 -9.60
N ALA A 85 -10.32 6.64 -10.82
CA ALA A 85 -11.04 6.23 -12.02
C ALA A 85 -11.17 4.71 -12.18
N THR A 86 -10.28 3.94 -11.56
CA THR A 86 -10.19 2.48 -11.70
C THR A 86 -10.28 1.74 -10.37
N TYR A 87 -10.36 2.46 -9.25
CA TYR A 87 -10.39 1.91 -7.90
C TYR A 87 -11.63 1.03 -7.67
N GLY A 88 -11.42 -0.19 -7.18
CA GLY A 88 -12.48 -1.18 -6.97
C GLY A 88 -12.83 -2.00 -8.21
N THR A 89 -12.40 -1.58 -9.40
CA THR A 89 -12.66 -2.29 -10.66
C THR A 89 -11.56 -3.32 -10.91
N LYS A 90 -11.95 -4.58 -11.15
CA LYS A 90 -11.02 -5.68 -11.43
C LYS A 90 -10.46 -5.56 -12.86
N LEU A 91 -9.20 -5.13 -12.97
CA LEU A 91 -8.51 -4.87 -14.23
C LEU A 91 -7.18 -5.63 -14.28
N TYR A 92 -6.62 -5.81 -15.48
CA TYR A 92 -5.26 -6.30 -15.58
C TYR A 92 -4.30 -5.22 -15.06
N THR A 93 -3.54 -5.56 -14.03
CA THR A 93 -2.62 -4.66 -13.36
C THR A 93 -1.29 -5.36 -13.15
N GLU A 94 -0.20 -4.65 -13.46
CA GLU A 94 1.16 -5.19 -13.37
C GLU A 94 2.09 -4.16 -12.75
N ALA A 95 2.90 -4.60 -11.79
CA ALA A 95 4.01 -3.86 -11.22
C ALA A 95 5.32 -4.59 -11.55
N SER A 96 6.23 -3.91 -12.23
CA SER A 96 7.52 -4.46 -12.66
C SER A 96 8.67 -3.50 -12.33
N ILE A 97 9.70 -3.98 -11.62
CA ILE A 97 10.87 -3.21 -11.19
C ILE A 97 12.16 -4.02 -11.38
N TRP A 98 13.19 -3.39 -11.94
CA TRP A 98 14.51 -4.01 -12.09
C TRP A 98 15.65 -2.98 -12.13
N PRO A 99 16.89 -3.38 -11.82
CA PRO A 99 18.04 -2.49 -11.95
C PRO A 99 18.26 -2.08 -13.41
N TYR A 100 18.64 -0.81 -13.64
CA TYR A 100 19.05 -0.34 -14.94
C TYR A 100 20.26 -1.16 -15.46
N GLY A 101 20.23 -1.51 -16.75
CA GLY A 101 21.21 -2.41 -17.37
C GLY A 101 20.95 -3.91 -17.15
N SER A 102 19.89 -4.29 -16.42
CA SER A 102 19.45 -5.69 -16.30
C SER A 102 18.26 -5.97 -17.22
N ALA A 103 18.02 -7.26 -17.50
CA ALA A 103 16.84 -7.69 -18.24
C ALA A 103 15.55 -7.40 -17.44
N ALA A 104 14.48 -7.07 -18.16
CA ALA A 104 13.17 -6.91 -17.53
C ALA A 104 12.65 -8.27 -17.01
N PRO A 105 11.96 -8.27 -15.84
CA PRO A 105 11.36 -9.49 -15.29
C PRO A 105 10.22 -10.00 -16.18
N SER A 106 9.98 -11.31 -16.16
CA SER A 106 8.86 -11.96 -16.85
C SER A 106 7.71 -12.23 -15.87
N CYS A 107 6.61 -11.52 -16.06
CA CYS A 107 5.43 -11.63 -15.21
C CYS A 107 4.60 -12.88 -15.54
N PRO A 108 3.87 -13.46 -14.58
CA PRO A 108 3.74 -13.01 -13.19
C PRO A 108 4.76 -13.63 -12.22
N ASN A 109 5.56 -14.61 -12.67
CA ASN A 109 6.35 -15.49 -11.78
C ASN A 109 7.85 -15.17 -11.79
N SER A 110 8.23 -13.92 -11.57
CA SER A 110 9.65 -13.57 -11.43
C SER A 110 9.89 -12.49 -10.38
N VAL A 111 11.11 -12.50 -9.83
CA VAL A 111 11.55 -11.48 -8.87
C VAL A 111 11.47 -10.10 -9.52
N GLY A 112 10.78 -9.18 -8.85
CA GLY A 112 10.58 -7.84 -9.36
C GLY A 112 9.39 -7.70 -10.31
N CYS A 113 8.55 -8.72 -10.47
CA CYS A 113 7.25 -8.56 -11.11
C CYS A 113 6.10 -9.20 -10.33
N ASP A 114 4.94 -8.54 -10.36
CA ASP A 114 3.63 -9.04 -10.01
C ASP A 114 2.64 -8.55 -11.06
N GLY A 115 1.88 -9.47 -11.65
CA GLY A 115 0.93 -9.17 -12.72
C GLY A 115 -0.29 -10.07 -12.67
N GLY A 116 -1.47 -9.50 -12.82
CA GLY A 116 -2.72 -10.25 -12.68
C GLY A 116 -3.94 -9.37 -12.72
N MET A 117 -5.08 -9.93 -12.33
CA MET A 117 -6.35 -9.20 -12.27
C MET A 117 -6.57 -8.66 -10.85
N TYR A 118 -6.37 -7.35 -10.66
CA TYR A 118 -6.44 -6.68 -9.37
C TYR A 118 -7.53 -5.60 -9.36
N SER A 119 -8.12 -5.36 -8.18
CA SER A 119 -9.14 -4.31 -7.99
C SER A 119 -8.60 -3.01 -7.42
N TYR A 120 -7.39 -3.03 -6.84
CA TYR A 120 -6.88 -1.91 -6.06
C TYR A 120 -5.41 -1.62 -6.35
N TYR A 121 -4.55 -2.64 -6.32
CA TYR A 121 -3.13 -2.48 -6.59
C TYR A 121 -2.47 -3.81 -6.98
N ALA A 122 -1.31 -3.73 -7.64
CA ALA A 122 -0.36 -4.84 -7.80
C ALA A 122 0.95 -4.53 -7.06
N GLY A 123 1.65 -5.57 -6.61
CA GLY A 123 2.81 -5.48 -5.73
C GLY A 123 2.46 -5.69 -4.25
N PRO A 124 3.38 -5.37 -3.30
CA PRO A 124 4.70 -4.80 -3.52
C PRO A 124 5.66 -5.77 -4.22
N VAL A 125 6.42 -5.26 -5.20
CA VAL A 125 7.52 -5.97 -5.84
C VAL A 125 8.84 -5.30 -5.52
N TYR A 126 9.90 -6.08 -5.41
CA TYR A 126 11.21 -5.59 -5.00
C TYR A 126 12.26 -5.86 -6.06
N THR A 127 13.24 -4.96 -6.15
CA THR A 127 14.53 -5.27 -6.80
C THR A 127 15.15 -6.55 -6.22
N PRO A 128 15.94 -7.33 -6.99
CA PRO A 128 16.48 -8.60 -6.54
C PRO A 128 17.18 -8.53 -5.17
N ALA A 129 16.98 -9.54 -4.33
CA ALA A 129 17.71 -9.65 -3.07
C ALA A 129 19.21 -9.88 -3.33
N GLY A 130 20.07 -9.35 -2.46
CA GLY A 130 21.53 -9.46 -2.61
C GLY A 130 22.15 -8.48 -3.60
N VAL A 131 21.33 -7.68 -4.30
CA VAL A 131 21.81 -6.58 -5.14
C VAL A 131 21.75 -5.27 -4.35
N ASP A 132 22.90 -4.66 -4.09
CA ASP A 132 22.95 -3.31 -3.53
C ASP A 132 22.53 -2.30 -4.62
N MET A 133 21.41 -1.64 -4.37
CA MET A 133 20.83 -0.63 -5.24
C MET A 133 21.28 0.80 -4.91
N SER A 134 22.14 1.00 -3.90
CA SER A 134 22.78 2.30 -3.67
C SER A 134 23.57 2.75 -4.89
N ASN A 135 23.38 4.00 -5.30
CA ASN A 135 23.94 4.63 -6.49
C ASN A 135 23.59 3.94 -7.83
N ARG A 136 22.56 3.07 -7.84
CA ARG A 136 22.07 2.41 -9.05
C ARG A 136 20.73 2.97 -9.46
N CYS A 137 20.51 3.09 -10.76
CA CYS A 137 19.22 3.49 -11.29
C CYS A 137 18.28 2.29 -11.44
N LEU A 138 16.98 2.59 -11.53
CA LEU A 138 15.90 1.64 -11.75
C LEU A 138 15.29 1.79 -13.14
N ASN A 139 14.71 0.69 -13.60
CA ASN A 139 13.64 0.68 -14.59
C ASN A 139 12.35 0.22 -13.92
N LEU A 140 11.24 0.84 -14.32
CA LEU A 140 9.90 0.58 -13.82
C LEU A 140 8.97 0.37 -15.01
N LYS A 141 8.04 -0.57 -14.87
CA LYS A 141 6.90 -0.74 -15.76
C LYS A 141 5.66 -0.91 -14.89
N GLY A 142 4.61 -0.17 -15.24
CA GLY A 142 3.29 -0.27 -14.66
C GLY A 142 2.26 -0.49 -15.75
N VAL A 143 1.31 -1.39 -15.52
CA VAL A 143 0.16 -1.61 -16.40
C VAL A 143 -1.12 -1.48 -15.58
N VAL A 144 -2.12 -0.77 -16.10
CA VAL A 144 -3.51 -0.79 -15.61
C VAL A 144 -4.43 -0.82 -16.83
N ASP A 145 -5.30 -1.82 -16.93
CA ASP A 145 -6.21 -2.00 -18.07
C ASP A 145 -5.49 -1.95 -19.42
N TRP A 146 -4.41 -2.72 -19.54
CA TRP A 146 -3.53 -2.78 -20.72
C TRP A 146 -2.80 -1.47 -21.09
N THR A 147 -3.09 -0.37 -20.40
CA THR A 147 -2.38 0.89 -20.53
C THR A 147 -1.05 0.77 -19.80
N THR A 148 0.04 0.89 -20.54
CA THR A 148 1.39 0.71 -20.04
C THR A 148 2.09 2.05 -19.86
N ALA A 149 2.80 2.22 -18.74
CA ALA A 149 3.78 3.28 -18.57
C ALA A 149 5.12 2.69 -18.13
N THR A 150 6.19 3.12 -18.79
CA THR A 150 7.57 2.72 -18.45
C THR A 150 8.36 3.95 -18.03
N ARG A 151 9.19 3.81 -17.00
CA ARG A 151 10.15 4.82 -16.57
C ARG A 151 11.53 4.18 -16.49
N THR A 152 12.48 4.76 -17.20
CA THR A 152 13.84 4.21 -17.29
C THR A 152 14.82 5.15 -16.61
N ARG A 153 15.84 4.57 -15.99
CA ARG A 153 16.94 5.32 -15.36
C ARG A 153 16.43 6.33 -14.32
N VAL A 154 15.53 5.88 -13.43
CA VAL A 154 15.01 6.69 -12.32
C VAL A 154 15.66 6.29 -11.00
N HIS A 155 15.60 7.19 -10.00
CA HIS A 155 16.15 6.96 -8.65
C HIS A 155 17.62 6.48 -8.65
N CYS A 156 18.50 7.25 -9.29
CA CYS A 156 19.94 6.97 -9.32
C CYS A 156 20.64 7.59 -8.10
N GLY A 157 20.86 6.83 -7.02
CA GLY A 157 21.47 7.34 -5.78
C GLY A 157 21.18 6.50 -4.56
#